data_AF-A0A9P9TM14-F1
#
_entry.id   AF-A0A9P9TM14-F1
#
_cell.length_a   1.000
_cell.length_b   1.000
_cell.length_c   1.000
_cell.angle_alpha   90.00
_cell.angle_beta   90.00
_cell.angle_gamma   90.00
#
_symmetry.space_group_name_H-M   'P 1'
#
loop_
_entity.id
_entity.type
_entity.pdbx_description
1 polymer ?
#
loop_
_entity_poly.entity_id
_entity_poly.type
_entity_poly.pdbx_seq_one_letter_code
_entity_poly.pdbx_strand_id
1 'polypeptide(L)'
;MWALRFLFGLGVPPTHKPVLSFSNSSTRIGRKVTFADWIVLCVILYAYTSIHLIAWNFTFPTSVEQWLWRAASILLIESGTTYGLALILLKSQLSRFCHLFKVKPVNTATQFFETLHPVFQYLLTGIWVGAYGIARAYIFVEAFSGLRALPETAFQVVEWSNFLPHF
;
A
#
# COMPACT_ATOMS: atom_id res chain seq x y z
N MET A 1 36.84 -31.48 -27.72
CA MET A 1 36.31 -31.39 -29.11
C MET A 1 34.85 -30.93 -29.21
N TRP A 2 34.04 -30.95 -28.14
CA TRP A 2 32.62 -30.58 -28.19
C TRP A 2 32.39 -29.06 -28.39
N ALA A 3 33.19 -28.21 -27.75
CA ALA A 3 33.07 -26.75 -27.83
C ALA A 3 33.32 -26.16 -29.24
N LEU A 4 34.22 -26.76 -30.01
CA LEU A 4 34.52 -26.29 -31.37
C LEU A 4 33.36 -26.54 -32.35
N ARG A 5 32.61 -27.64 -32.18
CA ARG A 5 31.44 -27.95 -33.03
C ARG A 5 30.28 -26.98 -32.79
N PHE A 6 30.13 -26.47 -31.57
CA PHE A 6 29.13 -25.45 -31.21
C PHE A 6 29.46 -24.08 -31.82
N LEU A 7 30.73 -23.67 -31.78
CA LEU A 7 31.20 -22.39 -32.30
C LEU A 7 31.08 -22.25 -33.83
N PHE A 8 31.28 -23.33 -34.58
CA PHE A 8 31.20 -23.33 -36.05
C PHE A 8 29.85 -23.78 -36.61
N GLY A 9 28.83 -24.01 -35.76
CA GLY A 9 27.50 -24.46 -36.23
C GLY A 9 27.48 -25.84 -36.89
N LEU A 10 28.51 -26.67 -36.66
CA LEU A 10 28.70 -27.98 -37.29
C LEU A 10 28.05 -29.13 -36.49
N GLY A 11 26.97 -28.85 -35.76
CA GLY A 11 26.25 -29.82 -34.94
C GLY A 11 24.75 -29.68 -35.08
N VAL A 12 24.04 -30.81 -35.11
CA VAL A 12 22.58 -30.86 -35.04
C VAL A 12 22.14 -30.02 -33.82
N PRO A 13 21.27 -29.01 -34.00
CA PRO A 13 20.84 -28.19 -32.88
C PRO A 13 20.22 -29.10 -31.82
N PRO A 14 20.61 -28.99 -30.53
CA PRO A 14 20.01 -29.80 -29.48
C PRO A 14 18.49 -29.60 -29.52
N THR A 15 17.76 -30.70 -29.58
CA THR A 15 16.29 -30.73 -29.70
C THR A 15 15.59 -30.05 -28.52
N HIS A 16 16.32 -29.85 -27.41
CA HIS A 16 15.82 -29.17 -26.23
C HIS A 16 16.45 -27.79 -26.09
N LYS A 17 15.68 -26.74 -26.41
CA LYS A 17 16.06 -25.36 -26.06
C LYS A 17 16.03 -25.21 -24.54
N PRO A 18 17.02 -24.56 -23.89
CA PRO A 18 16.97 -24.31 -22.44
C PRO A 18 15.79 -23.39 -22.12
N VAL A 19 15.08 -23.67 -21.02
CA VAL A 19 13.96 -22.84 -20.54
C VAL A 19 14.54 -21.50 -20.08
N LEU A 20 14.31 -20.43 -20.86
CA LEU A 20 14.90 -19.10 -20.62
C LEU A 20 14.22 -18.32 -19.48
N SER A 21 12.96 -18.64 -19.17
CA SER A 21 12.24 -18.11 -18.01
C SER A 21 11.00 -18.95 -17.73
N PHE A 22 10.59 -19.00 -16.46
CA PHE A 22 9.24 -19.43 -16.12
C PHE A 22 8.27 -18.33 -16.55
N SER A 23 7.28 -18.65 -17.37
CA SER A 23 6.26 -17.67 -17.77
C SER A 23 5.51 -17.20 -16.53
N ASN A 24 5.79 -15.97 -16.08
CA ASN A 24 5.08 -15.35 -14.96
C ASN A 24 3.74 -14.73 -15.43
N SER A 25 2.96 -15.49 -16.19
CA SER A 25 1.70 -15.04 -16.81
C SER A 25 0.44 -15.52 -16.09
N SER A 26 0.57 -16.10 -14.89
CA SER A 26 -0.57 -16.34 -14.00
C SER A 26 -0.95 -15.04 -13.26
N THR A 27 -1.32 -13.99 -13.98
CA THR A 27 -2.24 -13.01 -13.41
C THR A 27 -3.59 -13.70 -13.32
N ARG A 28 -4.12 -13.92 -12.11
CA ARG A 28 -5.52 -14.39 -11.92
C ARG A 28 -6.47 -13.27 -12.35
N ILE A 29 -6.55 -12.99 -13.64
CA ILE A 29 -7.50 -12.06 -14.23
C ILE A 29 -8.86 -12.75 -14.14
N GLY A 30 -9.74 -12.26 -13.25
CA GLY A 30 -11.13 -12.70 -13.19
C GLY A 30 -11.65 -13.20 -11.85
N ARG A 31 -10.83 -13.30 -10.79
CA ARG A 31 -11.39 -13.57 -9.45
C ARG A 31 -12.12 -12.32 -8.96
N LYS A 32 -13.43 -12.42 -8.73
CA LYS A 32 -14.21 -11.36 -8.08
C LYS A 32 -13.69 -11.14 -6.66
N VAL A 33 -13.51 -9.86 -6.30
CA VAL A 33 -13.15 -9.48 -4.92
C VAL A 33 -14.27 -9.92 -3.98
N THR A 34 -13.90 -10.72 -2.98
CA THR A 34 -14.82 -11.27 -1.98
C THR A 34 -14.84 -10.40 -0.72
N PHE A 35 -15.83 -10.61 0.15
CA PHE A 35 -15.89 -9.91 1.44
C PHE A 35 -14.67 -10.19 2.33
N ALA A 36 -14.13 -11.41 2.28
CA ALA A 36 -12.93 -11.77 3.03
C ALA A 36 -11.71 -10.94 2.57
N ASP A 37 -11.59 -10.66 1.28
CA ASP A 37 -10.51 -9.82 0.75
C ASP A 37 -10.59 -8.40 1.32
N TRP A 38 -11.80 -7.86 1.46
CA TRP A 38 -12.02 -6.55 2.10
C TRP A 38 -11.61 -6.55 3.57
N ILE A 39 -11.97 -7.61 4.33
CA ILE A 39 -11.54 -7.73 5.73
C ILE A 39 -10.01 -7.74 5.81
N VAL A 40 -9.35 -8.56 4.99
CA VAL A 40 -7.88 -8.65 5.00
C VAL A 40 -7.25 -7.30 4.68
N LEU A 41 -7.75 -6.58 3.68
CA LEU A 41 -7.26 -5.25 3.34
C LEU A 41 -7.46 -4.24 4.48
N CYS A 42 -8.63 -4.26 5.14
CA CYS A 42 -8.89 -3.41 6.30
C CYS A 42 -7.94 -3.74 7.45
N VAL A 43 -7.73 -5.02 7.76
CA VAL A 43 -6.80 -5.45 8.83
C VAL A 43 -5.39 -4.96 8.55
N ILE A 44 -4.89 -5.15 7.32
CA ILE A 44 -3.56 -4.67 6.93
C ILE A 44 -3.47 -3.15 7.05
N LEU A 45 -4.46 -2.42 6.54
CA LEU A 45 -4.51 -0.96 6.59
C LEU A 45 -4.49 -0.43 8.01
N TYR A 46 -5.37 -0.92 8.89
CA TYR A 46 -5.47 -0.44 10.27
C TYR A 46 -4.29 -0.89 11.13
N ALA A 47 -3.79 -2.11 10.94
CA ALA A 47 -2.57 -2.55 11.61
C ALA A 47 -1.40 -1.61 11.23
N TYR A 48 -1.26 -1.29 9.94
CA TYR A 48 -0.22 -0.40 9.46
C TYR A 48 -0.35 1.03 10.02
N THR A 49 -1.54 1.63 9.97
CA THR A 49 -1.74 3.02 10.40
C THR A 49 -1.73 3.17 11.92
N SER A 50 -2.12 2.14 12.67
CA SER A 50 -2.09 2.13 14.13
C SER A 50 -0.68 2.29 14.71
N ILE A 51 0.36 1.87 14.00
CA ILE A 51 1.76 2.04 14.43
C ILE A 51 2.08 3.52 14.63
N HIS A 52 1.56 4.41 13.79
CA HIS A 52 1.79 5.86 13.92
C HIS A 52 1.07 6.45 15.14
N LEU A 53 -0.04 5.84 15.55
CA LEU A 53 -0.74 6.21 16.78
C LEU A 53 0.02 5.80 18.05
N ILE A 54 0.92 4.82 17.99
CA ILE A 54 1.76 4.46 19.15
C ILE A 54 2.60 5.66 19.59
N ALA A 55 3.06 6.47 18.64
CA ALA A 55 3.84 7.68 18.89
C ALA A 55 3.00 8.88 19.35
N TRP A 56 1.73 8.70 19.73
CA TRP A 56 0.83 9.79 20.17
C TRP A 56 1.40 10.63 21.32
N ASN A 57 2.12 9.98 22.24
CA ASN A 57 2.73 10.58 23.42
C ASN A 57 4.27 10.63 23.34
N PHE A 58 4.85 10.44 22.16
CA PHE A 58 6.30 10.61 22.01
C PHE A 58 6.67 12.09 22.19
N THR A 59 7.87 12.31 22.69
CA THR A 59 8.50 13.63 22.80
C THR A 59 9.03 14.04 21.43
N PHE A 60 8.50 15.14 20.90
CA PHE A 60 8.98 15.79 19.68
C PHE A 60 9.77 17.05 20.06
N PRO A 61 10.69 17.53 19.20
CA PRO A 61 11.48 18.74 19.46
C PRO A 61 10.61 19.97 19.72
N THR A 62 9.47 20.09 19.03
CA THR A 62 8.51 21.17 19.22
C THR A 62 7.07 20.66 19.43
N SER A 63 6.25 21.48 20.10
CA SER A 63 4.82 21.19 20.26
C SER A 63 4.06 21.19 18.93
N VAL A 64 4.53 21.95 17.94
CA VAL A 64 3.92 22.02 16.61
C VAL A 64 4.12 20.71 15.86
N GLU A 65 5.33 20.16 15.85
CA GLU A 65 5.64 18.85 15.23
C GLU A 65 4.80 17.74 15.87
N GLN A 66 4.62 17.75 17.20
CA GLN A 66 3.76 16.77 17.88
C GLN A 66 2.29 16.85 17.41
N TRP A 67 1.75 18.06 17.27
CA TRP A 67 0.37 18.22 16.78
C TRP A 67 0.22 17.86 15.30
N LEU A 68 1.21 18.21 14.48
CA LEU A 68 1.26 17.81 13.06
C LEU A 68 1.35 16.29 12.93
N TRP A 69 2.13 15.61 13.77
CA TRP A 69 2.19 14.14 13.83
C TRP A 69 0.83 13.52 14.13
N ARG A 70 0.14 14.03 15.15
CA ARG A 70 -1.20 13.56 15.53
C ARG A 70 -2.21 13.78 14.40
N ALA A 71 -2.20 14.97 13.80
CA ALA A 71 -3.07 15.29 12.67
C ALA A 71 -2.80 14.39 11.47
N ALA A 72 -1.52 14.19 11.10
CA ALA A 72 -1.13 13.32 10.00
C ALA A 72 -1.48 11.84 10.26
N SER A 73 -1.31 11.36 11.49
CA SER A 73 -1.69 10.00 11.89
C SER A 73 -3.20 9.77 11.77
N ILE A 74 -4.00 10.75 12.18
CA ILE A 74 -5.47 10.72 12.03
C ILE A 74 -5.85 10.75 10.55
N LEU A 75 -5.25 11.65 9.76
CA LEU A 75 -5.52 11.77 8.33
C LEU A 75 -5.24 10.46 7.56
N LEU A 76 -4.18 9.74 7.90
CA LEU A 76 -3.88 8.44 7.28
C LEU A 76 -4.99 7.40 7.53
N ILE A 77 -5.56 7.36 8.73
CA ILE A 77 -6.65 6.45 9.09
C ILE A 77 -7.95 6.91 8.44
N GLU A 78 -8.26 8.19 8.56
CA GLU A 78 -9.48 8.81 8.06
C GLU A 78 -9.60 8.64 6.55
N SER A 79 -8.54 8.96 5.79
CA SER A 79 -8.56 8.88 4.33
C SER A 79 -8.92 7.49 3.81
N GLY A 80 -8.39 6.42 4.44
CA GLY A 80 -8.73 5.05 4.08
C GLY A 80 -10.15 4.65 4.50
N THR A 81 -10.58 5.10 5.68
CA THR A 81 -11.89 4.76 6.26
C THR A 81 -13.02 5.44 5.48
N THR A 82 -12.90 6.74 5.20
CA THR A 82 -13.94 7.51 4.52
C THR A 82 -14.05 7.14 3.05
N TYR A 83 -12.93 6.84 2.38
CA TYR A 83 -12.95 6.29 1.02
C TYR A 83 -13.65 4.93 0.96
N GLY A 84 -13.30 4.00 1.86
CA GLY A 84 -13.94 2.68 1.93
C GLY A 84 -15.44 2.77 2.21
N LEU A 85 -15.85 3.63 3.15
CA LEU A 85 -17.26 3.86 3.46
C LEU A 85 -18.00 4.48 2.27
N ALA A 86 -17.40 5.45 1.57
CA ALA A 86 -18.00 6.07 0.39
C ALA A 86 -18.29 5.03 -0.71
N LEU A 87 -17.39 4.06 -0.94
CA LEU A 87 -17.61 2.97 -1.88
C LEU A 87 -18.75 2.03 -1.48
N ILE A 88 -18.86 1.72 -0.18
CA ILE A 88 -19.95 0.88 0.36
C ILE A 88 -21.29 1.60 0.20
N LEU A 89 -21.35 2.88 0.57
CA LEU A 89 -22.55 3.70 0.43
C LEU A 89 -22.95 3.86 -1.03
N LEU A 90 -21.99 4.14 -1.92
CA LEU A 90 -22.23 4.22 -3.37
C LEU A 90 -22.83 2.91 -3.89
N LYS A 91 -22.24 1.76 -3.54
CA LYS A 91 -22.78 0.44 -3.91
C LYS A 91 -24.22 0.26 -3.40
N SER A 92 -24.49 0.64 -2.14
CA SER A 92 -25.81 0.49 -1.53
C SER A 92 -26.90 1.33 -2.21
N GLN A 93 -26.56 2.51 -2.72
CA GLN A 93 -27.49 3.41 -3.39
C GLN A 93 -27.55 3.20 -4.91
N LEU A 94 -26.60 2.46 -5.50
CA LEU A 94 -26.45 2.28 -6.94
C LEU A 94 -27.72 1.72 -7.60
N SER A 95 -28.35 0.73 -6.99
CA SER A 95 -29.60 0.14 -7.50
C SER A 95 -30.74 1.16 -7.58
N ARG A 96 -30.88 2.01 -6.56
CA ARG A 96 -31.89 3.08 -6.53
C ARG A 96 -31.60 4.15 -7.58
N PHE A 97 -30.33 4.53 -7.72
CA PHE A 97 -29.88 5.51 -8.70
C PHE A 97 -30.13 5.04 -10.14
N CYS A 98 -29.75 3.80 -10.48
CA CYS A 98 -30.01 3.21 -11.80
C CYS A 98 -31.50 3.20 -12.13
N HIS A 99 -32.36 2.87 -11.15
CA HIS A 99 -33.81 2.89 -11.34
C HIS A 99 -34.35 4.30 -11.58
N LEU A 100 -33.89 5.29 -10.80
CA LEU A 100 -34.34 6.68 -10.91
C LEU A 100 -34.00 7.29 -12.27
N PHE A 101 -32.80 7.03 -12.77
CA PHE A 101 -32.31 7.59 -14.04
C PHE A 101 -32.55 6.68 -15.25
N LYS A 102 -33.30 5.57 -15.09
CA LYS A 102 -33.56 4.56 -16.15
C LYS A 102 -32.29 4.06 -16.86
N VAL A 103 -31.19 3.98 -16.11
CA VAL A 103 -29.89 3.50 -16.61
C VAL A 103 -29.82 1.99 -16.40
N LYS A 104 -29.14 1.28 -17.31
CA LYS A 104 -28.90 -0.17 -17.17
C LYS A 104 -28.31 -0.46 -15.77
N PRO A 105 -28.82 -1.48 -15.06
CA PRO A 105 -28.35 -1.79 -13.71
C PRO A 105 -26.88 -2.19 -13.74
N VAL A 106 -26.09 -1.55 -12.88
CA VAL A 106 -24.68 -1.82 -12.70
C VAL A 106 -24.48 -2.50 -11.34
N ASN A 107 -23.71 -3.58 -11.32
CA ASN A 107 -23.66 -4.50 -10.16
C ASN A 107 -22.47 -4.24 -9.24
N THR A 108 -21.45 -3.53 -9.74
CA THR A 108 -20.20 -3.25 -9.03
C THR A 108 -19.90 -1.75 -9.05
N ALA A 109 -19.44 -1.19 -7.94
CA ALA A 109 -19.04 0.21 -7.87
C ALA A 109 -17.97 0.55 -8.93
N THR A 110 -17.05 -0.38 -9.22
CA THR A 110 -15.99 -0.21 -10.23
C THR A 110 -16.56 0.01 -11.64
N GLN A 111 -17.58 -0.76 -12.02
CA GLN A 111 -18.26 -0.59 -13.30
C GLN A 111 -18.98 0.76 -13.39
N PHE A 112 -19.52 1.26 -12.26
CA PHE A 112 -20.12 2.59 -12.23
C PHE A 112 -19.05 3.67 -12.41
N PHE A 113 -17.90 3.54 -11.75
CA PHE A 113 -16.77 4.43 -11.97
C PHE A 113 -16.32 4.42 -13.42
N GLU A 114 -16.21 3.26 -14.06
CA GLU A 114 -15.86 3.14 -15.49
C GLU A 114 -16.81 3.89 -16.42
N THR A 115 -18.09 4.03 -16.06
CA THR A 115 -19.05 4.87 -16.81
C THR A 115 -18.84 6.38 -16.63
N LEU A 116 -18.19 6.83 -15.56
CA LEU A 116 -17.93 8.25 -15.32
C LEU A 116 -16.75 8.74 -16.17
N HIS A 117 -16.79 10.00 -16.61
CA HIS A 117 -15.67 10.60 -17.34
C HIS A 117 -14.39 10.58 -16.46
N PRO A 118 -13.22 10.20 -17.01
CA PRO A 118 -12.01 10.00 -16.20
C PRO A 118 -11.59 11.23 -15.39
N VAL A 119 -11.76 12.44 -15.94
CA VAL A 119 -11.49 13.69 -15.18
C VAL A 119 -12.33 13.77 -13.92
N PHE A 120 -13.61 13.41 -14.00
CA PHE A 120 -14.49 13.43 -12.83
C PHE A 120 -14.11 12.35 -11.81
N GLN A 121 -13.67 11.18 -12.28
CA GLN A 121 -13.12 10.15 -11.41
C GLN A 121 -11.91 10.66 -10.63
N TYR A 122 -10.92 11.23 -11.32
CA TYR A 122 -9.70 11.76 -10.69
C TYR A 122 -9.98 12.91 -9.72
N LEU A 123 -10.90 13.82 -10.08
CA LEU A 123 -11.29 14.91 -9.19
C LEU A 123 -11.96 14.39 -7.91
N LEU A 124 -12.84 13.40 -8.04
CA LEU A 124 -13.49 12.78 -6.88
C LEU A 124 -12.43 12.09 -6.02
N THR A 125 -11.65 11.16 -6.56
CA THR A 125 -10.67 10.39 -5.75
C THR A 125 -9.47 11.21 -5.27
N GLY A 126 -9.17 12.31 -5.96
CA GLY A 126 -7.96 13.10 -5.76
C GLY A 126 -7.84 13.70 -4.36
N ILE A 127 -8.96 14.04 -3.72
CA ILE A 127 -8.93 14.59 -2.36
C ILE A 127 -8.41 13.57 -1.34
N TRP A 128 -8.86 12.32 -1.39
CA TRP A 128 -8.40 11.24 -0.51
C TRP A 128 -6.95 10.87 -0.79
N VAL A 129 -6.56 10.78 -2.07
CA VAL A 129 -5.19 10.45 -2.47
C VAL A 129 -4.23 11.58 -2.05
N GLY A 130 -4.63 12.83 -2.25
CA GLY A 130 -3.85 14.01 -1.86
C GLY A 130 -3.67 14.11 -0.35
N ALA A 131 -4.77 13.98 0.42
CA ALA A 131 -4.73 13.99 1.87
C ALA A 131 -3.83 12.88 2.43
N TYR A 132 -3.99 11.65 1.92
CA TYR A 132 -3.12 10.53 2.26
C TYR A 132 -1.66 10.82 1.90
N GLY A 133 -1.39 11.31 0.69
CA GLY A 133 -0.04 11.62 0.21
C GLY A 133 0.67 12.68 1.06
N ILE A 134 -0.03 13.74 1.44
CA ILE A 134 0.51 14.81 2.29
C ILE A 134 0.81 14.29 3.70
N ALA A 135 -0.16 13.60 4.33
CA ALA A 135 0.04 13.01 5.65
C ALA A 135 1.19 12.00 5.63
N ARG A 136 1.30 11.23 4.55
CA ARG A 136 2.35 10.24 4.36
C ARG A 136 3.74 10.86 4.23
N ALA A 137 3.85 11.90 3.41
CA ALA A 137 5.10 12.63 3.24
C ALA A 137 5.55 13.24 4.56
N TYR A 138 4.62 13.83 5.33
CA TYR A 138 4.92 14.39 6.64
C TYR A 138 5.43 13.33 7.61
N ILE A 139 4.69 12.23 7.84
CA ILE A 139 5.13 11.15 8.75
C ILE A 139 6.50 10.60 8.36
N PHE A 140 6.74 10.43 7.05
CA PHE A 140 8.02 9.96 6.56
C PHE A 140 9.16 10.93 6.92
N VAL A 141 9.00 12.22 6.61
CA VAL A 141 10.01 13.25 6.92
C VAL A 141 10.23 13.41 8.44
N GLU A 142 9.15 13.38 9.21
CA GLU A 142 9.20 13.51 10.67
C GLU A 142 9.89 12.31 11.31
N ALA A 143 9.66 11.09 10.81
CA ALA A 143 10.32 9.89 11.32
C ALA A 143 11.85 9.95 11.22
N PHE A 144 12.40 10.49 10.13
CA PHE A 144 13.85 10.73 10.01
C PHE A 144 14.31 11.92 10.86
N SER A 145 13.48 12.95 10.96
CA SER A 145 13.82 14.14 11.76
C SER A 145 13.88 13.83 13.25
N GLY A 146 13.04 12.91 13.74
CA GLY A 146 13.06 12.43 15.12
C GLY A 146 14.35 11.71 15.52
N LEU A 147 15.12 11.17 14.57
CA LEU A 147 16.44 10.58 14.86
C LEU A 147 17.45 11.60 15.42
N ARG A 148 17.21 12.90 15.22
CA ARG A 148 18.09 13.96 15.75
C ARG A 148 17.99 14.15 17.26
N ALA A 149 16.91 13.67 17.88
CA ALA A 149 16.62 13.86 19.30
C ALA A 149 16.52 12.52 20.07
N LEU A 150 17.37 11.55 19.70
CA LEU A 150 17.44 10.25 20.36
C LEU A 150 17.92 10.37 21.81
N PRO A 151 17.40 9.53 22.73
CA PRO A 151 17.89 9.51 24.11
C PRO A 151 19.35 9.08 24.16
N GLU A 152 20.11 9.58 25.13
CA GLU A 152 21.56 9.29 25.28
C GLU A 152 21.87 7.79 25.31
N THR A 153 20.98 6.99 25.90
CA THR A 153 21.07 5.51 25.93
C THR A 153 21.17 4.88 24.54
N ALA A 154 20.63 5.50 23.49
CA ALA A 154 20.71 5.00 22.12
C ALA A 154 22.12 5.11 21.53
N PHE A 155 22.98 5.96 22.11
CA PHE A 155 24.39 6.12 21.73
C PHE A 155 25.34 5.27 22.58
N GLN A 156 24.85 4.59 23.62
CA GLN A 156 25.68 3.71 24.43
C GLN A 156 26.02 2.45 23.63
N VAL A 157 27.31 2.11 23.60
CA VAL A 157 27.78 0.89 22.95
C VAL A 157 27.27 -0.30 23.76
N VAL A 158 26.53 -1.20 23.10
CA VAL A 158 26.15 -2.48 23.70
C VAL A 158 27.43 -3.29 23.91
N GLU A 159 27.75 -3.59 25.17
CA GLU A 159 28.88 -4.47 25.51
C GLU A 159 28.53 -5.92 25.19
N TRP A 160 28.62 -6.27 23.91
CA TRP A 160 28.35 -7.60 23.38
C TRP A 160 29.15 -8.70 24.09
N SER A 161 30.34 -8.36 24.61
CA SER A 161 31.18 -9.26 25.39
C SER A 161 30.43 -9.83 26.60
N ASN A 162 29.63 -9.03 27.33
CA ASN A 162 28.92 -9.47 28.54
C ASN A 162 27.80 -10.49 28.27
N PHE A 163 27.40 -10.67 27.01
CA PHE A 163 26.43 -11.68 26.61
C PHE A 163 27.07 -13.01 26.20
N LEU A 164 28.39 -13.04 26.01
CA LEU A 164 29.11 -14.27 25.72
C LEU A 164 29.41 -15.01 27.03
N PRO A 165 29.20 -16.34 27.10
CA PRO A 165 29.55 -17.11 28.29
C PRO A 165 31.06 -17.00 28.55
N HIS A 166 31.43 -16.50 29.72
CA HIS A 166 32.80 -16.53 30.21
C HIS A 166 32.92 -17.78 31.10
N PHE A 167 33.64 -18.79 30.64
CA PHE A 167 33.98 -19.98 31.43
C PHE A 167 35.33 -19.78 32.12
#